data_AF-A0A924DKW8-F1
#
_entry.id   AF-A0A924DKW8-F1
#
_cell.length_a   1.000
_cell.length_b   1.000
_cell.length_c   1.000
_cell.angle_alpha   90.00
_cell.angle_beta   90.00
_cell.angle_gamma   90.00
#
_symmetry.space_group_name_H-M   'P 1'
#
loop_
_entity.id
_entity.type
_entity.pdbx_description
1 polymer ?
#
loop_
_entity_poly.entity_id
_entity_poly.type
_entity_poly.pdbx_seq_one_letter_code
_entity_poly.pdbx_strand_id
1 'polypeptide(L)'
;MKTRLFATVILFLFFAVPAFSQGVHVGLKAGTDIHKMSGKSFDEEFKFGYHVGAFVTVKIKNIGIQPEVYFSQVNARTGTNPNSVIPSSSSNFKNIKLSYLNIPILLNVKFSKNVDFQLGPQYGILVDQNNILSSGKEAFKSGDFSVNGGLQLKVSKFRIYGRYNIGLSNLNDATNTEKWKSQAIHVGLGYAFF
;
A
#
# COMPACT_ATOMS: atom_id res chain seq x y z
N MET A 1 -11.92 -27.59 16.92
CA MET A 1 -13.13 -26.75 17.12
C MET A 1 -12.89 -25.25 16.91
N LYS A 2 -11.77 -24.67 17.37
CA LYS A 2 -11.48 -23.22 17.26
C LYS A 2 -11.49 -22.66 15.82
N THR A 3 -10.96 -23.41 14.84
CA THR A 3 -10.93 -22.99 13.42
C THR A 3 -12.31 -22.93 12.76
N ARG A 4 -13.23 -23.83 13.15
CA ARG A 4 -14.62 -23.82 12.66
C ARG A 4 -15.41 -22.66 13.26
N LEU A 5 -15.17 -22.35 14.54
CA LEU A 5 -15.75 -21.18 15.20
C LEU A 5 -15.31 -19.88 14.53
N PHE A 6 -14.02 -19.75 14.18
CA PHE A 6 -13.48 -18.58 13.49
C PHE A 6 -14.07 -18.39 12.09
N ALA A 7 -14.23 -19.49 11.33
CA ALA A 7 -14.87 -19.47 10.02
C ALA A 7 -16.36 -19.08 10.10
N THR A 8 -17.09 -19.57 11.12
CA THR A 8 -18.49 -19.21 11.34
C THR A 8 -18.66 -17.74 11.73
N VAL A 9 -17.75 -17.19 12.55
CA VAL A 9 -17.74 -15.77 12.92
C VAL A 9 -17.44 -14.87 11.71
N ILE A 10 -16.47 -15.25 10.87
CA ILE A 10 -16.19 -14.54 9.61
C ILE A 10 -17.40 -14.58 8.69
N LEU A 11 -18.06 -15.74 8.55
CA LEU A 11 -19.24 -15.88 7.71
C LEU A 11 -20.42 -15.02 8.21
N PHE A 12 -20.63 -14.94 9.52
CA PHE A 12 -21.67 -14.08 10.12
C PHE A 12 -21.37 -12.58 9.93
N LEU A 13 -20.10 -12.17 9.96
CA LEU A 13 -19.67 -10.79 9.65
C LEU A 13 -20.01 -10.39 8.20
N PHE A 14 -19.99 -11.34 7.25
CA PHE A 14 -20.40 -11.07 5.86
C PHE A 14 -21.92 -10.94 5.68
N PHE A 15 -22.73 -11.62 6.49
CA PHE A 15 -24.20 -11.55 6.40
C PHE A 15 -24.82 -10.33 7.10
N ALA A 16 -24.11 -9.68 8.03
CA ALA A 16 -24.60 -8.50 8.76
C ALA A 16 -24.47 -7.16 7.98
N VAL A 17 -23.85 -7.17 6.80
CA VAL A 17 -23.57 -5.96 6.01
C VAL A 17 -24.79 -5.28 5.35
N PRO A 18 -25.91 -5.94 4.99
CA PRO A 18 -26.95 -5.26 4.21
C PRO A 18 -27.71 -4.16 4.97
N ALA A 19 -27.55 -4.03 6.29
CA ALA A 19 -28.19 -2.99 7.09
C ALA A 19 -27.48 -1.61 7.05
N PHE A 20 -26.24 -1.52 6.55
CA PHE A 20 -25.45 -0.27 6.51
C PHE A 20 -25.19 0.29 5.09
N SER A 21 -25.96 -0.19 4.09
CA SER A 21 -25.76 0.05 2.65
C SER A 21 -25.73 1.52 2.19
N GLN A 22 -26.18 2.49 2.98
CA GLN A 22 -26.22 3.90 2.54
C GLN A 22 -24.91 4.67 2.75
N GLY A 23 -23.95 4.10 3.48
CA GLY A 23 -22.69 4.78 3.78
C GLY A 23 -21.47 3.89 3.80
N VAL A 24 -21.62 2.55 3.86
CA VAL A 24 -20.49 1.63 3.93
C VAL A 24 -20.28 0.94 2.59
N HIS A 25 -19.09 1.11 2.03
CA HIS A 25 -18.65 0.38 0.84
C HIS A 25 -17.47 -0.52 1.18
N VAL A 26 -17.46 -1.72 0.65
CA VAL A 26 -16.30 -2.62 0.77
C VAL A 26 -15.85 -3.00 -0.63
N GLY A 27 -14.54 -3.04 -0.85
CA GLY A 27 -14.00 -3.33 -2.16
C GLY A 27 -12.60 -3.91 -2.13
N LEU A 28 -12.19 -4.40 -3.29
CA LEU A 28 -10.80 -4.79 -3.56
C LEU A 28 -10.12 -3.71 -4.37
N LYS A 29 -8.80 -3.61 -4.23
CA LYS A 29 -7.96 -2.69 -4.98
C LYS A 29 -6.69 -3.38 -5.47
N ALA A 30 -6.23 -2.95 -6.64
CA ALA A 30 -4.96 -3.36 -7.21
C ALA A 30 -4.33 -2.20 -7.98
N GLY A 31 -3.01 -2.12 -8.00
CA GLY A 31 -2.31 -1.02 -8.66
C GLY A 31 -0.82 -1.20 -8.71
N THR A 32 -0.15 -0.14 -9.14
CA THR A 32 1.31 -0.04 -9.25
C THR A 32 1.82 1.11 -8.42
N ASP A 33 3.04 0.95 -7.91
CA ASP A 33 3.75 1.93 -7.11
C ASP A 33 5.05 2.30 -7.81
N ILE A 34 5.34 3.59 -7.87
CA ILE A 34 6.58 4.12 -8.42
C ILE A 34 7.29 4.82 -7.27
N HIS A 35 8.43 4.29 -6.85
CA HIS A 35 9.20 4.84 -5.75
C HIS A 35 10.36 5.68 -6.26
N LYS A 36 10.53 6.87 -5.68
CA LYS A 36 11.68 7.76 -5.85
C LYS A 36 12.37 7.94 -4.51
N MET A 37 13.66 7.66 -4.47
CA MET A 37 14.49 7.91 -3.28
C MET A 37 15.23 9.24 -3.46
N SER A 38 14.90 10.23 -2.63
CA SER A 38 15.54 11.55 -2.71
C SER A 38 16.95 11.49 -2.11
N GLY A 39 17.99 11.80 -2.90
CA GLY A 39 19.39 11.87 -2.45
C GLY A 39 20.44 11.25 -3.38
N LYS A 40 20.05 10.71 -4.55
CA LYS A 40 20.96 10.26 -5.62
C LYS A 40 20.67 10.99 -6.94
N SER A 41 21.71 11.21 -7.75
CA SER A 41 21.64 11.88 -9.06
C SER A 41 20.51 11.32 -9.93
N PHE A 42 19.89 12.22 -10.69
CA PHE A 42 18.57 12.10 -11.35
C PHE A 42 18.32 10.90 -12.28
N ASP A 43 19.30 10.06 -12.61
CA ASP A 43 19.20 9.04 -13.67
C ASP A 43 18.98 7.58 -13.20
N GLU A 44 19.17 7.25 -11.92
CA GLU A 44 19.12 5.85 -11.46
C GLU A 44 18.48 5.83 -10.06
N GLU A 45 17.22 5.47 -9.86
CA GLU A 45 16.77 4.08 -9.79
C GLU A 45 15.25 4.12 -9.47
N PHE A 46 14.40 4.43 -10.46
CA PHE A 46 12.95 4.30 -10.27
C PHE A 46 12.61 2.84 -10.00
N LYS A 47 12.05 2.56 -8.82
CA LYS A 47 11.63 1.20 -8.47
C LYS A 47 10.15 1.05 -8.73
N PHE A 48 9.83 0.14 -9.64
CA PHE A 48 8.47 -0.26 -9.94
C PHE A 48 8.02 -1.34 -8.96
N GLY A 49 6.84 -1.14 -8.39
CA GLY A 49 6.15 -2.06 -7.52
C GLY A 49 4.71 -2.28 -7.96
N TYR A 50 4.08 -3.26 -7.31
CA TYR A 50 2.66 -3.51 -7.43
C TYR A 50 2.05 -3.70 -6.05
N HIS A 51 0.77 -3.40 -5.94
CA HIS A 51 0.01 -3.65 -4.73
C HIS A 51 -1.36 -4.26 -5.01
N VAL A 52 -1.84 -5.05 -4.06
CA VAL A 52 -3.18 -5.64 -4.06
C VAL A 52 -3.72 -5.68 -2.64
N GLY A 53 -5.01 -5.40 -2.47
CA GLY A 53 -5.61 -5.34 -1.15
C GLY A 53 -7.10 -5.10 -1.15
N ALA A 54 -7.60 -4.73 0.02
CA ALA A 54 -8.99 -4.43 0.26
C ALA A 54 -9.14 -3.07 0.96
N PHE A 55 -10.29 -2.44 0.76
CA PHE A 55 -10.65 -1.20 1.42
C PHE A 55 -12.08 -1.28 1.94
N VAL A 56 -12.34 -0.58 3.02
CA VAL A 56 -13.68 -0.27 3.52
C VAL A 56 -13.83 1.23 3.51
N THR A 57 -14.89 1.78 2.96
CA THR A 57 -15.19 3.21 2.96
C THR A 57 -16.46 3.44 3.76
N VAL A 58 -16.38 4.18 4.85
CA VAL A 58 -17.55 4.62 5.64
C VAL A 58 -17.76 6.11 5.39
N LYS A 59 -18.86 6.49 4.75
CA LYS A 59 -19.21 7.87 4.40
C LYS A 59 -20.33 8.42 5.25
N ILE A 60 -20.11 9.63 5.74
CA ILE A 60 -21.06 10.46 6.47
C ILE A 60 -21.12 11.81 5.76
N LYS A 61 -22.17 12.02 4.96
CA LYS A 61 -22.38 13.23 4.15
C LYS A 61 -21.22 13.51 3.16
N ASN A 62 -20.38 14.50 3.46
CA ASN A 62 -19.29 14.97 2.60
C ASN A 62 -17.92 14.43 3.03
N ILE A 63 -17.87 13.73 4.16
CA ILE A 63 -16.63 13.18 4.73
C ILE A 63 -16.80 11.67 4.80
N GLY A 64 -15.72 10.92 4.63
CA GLY A 64 -15.69 9.50 4.89
C GLY A 64 -14.34 9.06 5.41
N ILE A 65 -14.32 7.93 6.10
CA ILE A 65 -13.10 7.27 6.55
C ILE A 65 -12.94 6.01 5.71
N GLN A 66 -11.74 5.75 5.24
CA GLN A 66 -11.40 4.62 4.41
C GLN A 66 -10.17 3.89 4.96
N PRO A 67 -10.35 2.98 5.93
CA PRO A 67 -9.30 2.03 6.28
C PRO A 67 -9.06 1.07 5.11
N GLU A 68 -7.79 0.76 4.86
CA GLU A 68 -7.41 -0.23 3.87
C GLU A 68 -6.35 -1.16 4.43
N VAL A 69 -6.21 -2.31 3.79
CA VAL A 69 -5.09 -3.21 3.99
C VAL A 69 -4.65 -3.70 2.63
N TYR A 70 -3.36 -3.56 2.32
CA TYR A 70 -2.83 -4.01 1.06
C TYR A 70 -1.40 -4.52 1.19
N PHE A 71 -1.11 -5.56 0.42
CA PHE A 71 0.23 -6.05 0.23
C PHE A 71 0.86 -5.30 -0.93
N SER A 72 2.07 -4.79 -0.76
CA SER A 72 2.87 -4.23 -1.85
C SER A 72 4.20 -4.95 -1.98
N GLN A 73 4.68 -5.08 -3.21
CA GLN A 73 6.00 -5.61 -3.49
C GLN A 73 6.74 -4.64 -4.39
N VAL A 74 7.92 -4.23 -3.95
CA VAL A 74 8.82 -3.35 -4.70
C VAL A 74 10.00 -4.18 -5.18
N ASN A 75 10.22 -4.19 -6.49
CA ASN A 75 11.39 -4.83 -7.08
C ASN A 75 12.51 -3.79 -7.17
N ALA A 76 13.52 -3.90 -6.31
CA ALA A 76 14.74 -3.12 -6.46
C ALA A 76 15.60 -3.79 -7.54
N ARG A 77 15.55 -3.28 -8.78
CA ARG A 77 16.57 -3.58 -9.77
C ARG A 77 17.73 -2.62 -9.54
N THR A 78 18.77 -3.09 -8.85
CA THR A 78 20.05 -2.38 -8.86
C THR A 78 20.55 -2.38 -10.30
N GLY A 79 20.72 -1.19 -10.87
CA GLY A 79 21.12 -1.00 -12.25
C GLY A 79 22.41 -1.75 -12.56
N THR A 80 22.46 -2.35 -13.73
CA THR A 80 23.70 -2.54 -14.48
C THR A 80 23.35 -2.16 -15.90
N ASN A 81 24.03 -1.14 -16.41
CA ASN A 81 24.15 -0.68 -17.80
C ASN A 81 23.16 -1.25 -18.84
N PRO A 82 22.50 -0.40 -19.65
CA PRO A 82 21.51 -0.81 -20.65
C PRO A 82 22.10 -1.51 -21.90
N ASN A 83 23.27 -2.15 -21.80
CA ASN A 83 23.96 -2.73 -22.96
C ASN A 83 24.10 -4.27 -22.94
N SER A 84 23.35 -4.99 -22.12
CA SER A 84 23.28 -6.45 -22.21
C SER A 84 21.86 -6.91 -22.53
N VAL A 85 21.64 -7.08 -23.83
CA VAL A 85 20.80 -8.14 -24.38
C VAL A 85 21.02 -9.40 -23.53
N ILE A 86 19.93 -9.96 -23.01
CA ILE A 86 19.91 -11.21 -22.21
C ILE A 86 20.84 -12.25 -22.85
N PRO A 87 21.65 -12.94 -22.04
CA PRO A 87 21.63 -14.39 -22.16
C PRO A 87 21.42 -15.03 -20.80
N SER A 88 20.46 -15.96 -20.78
CA SER A 88 20.31 -16.99 -19.77
C SER A 88 21.65 -17.66 -19.47
N SER A 89 22.13 -17.57 -18.23
CA SER A 89 22.76 -18.68 -17.48
C SER A 89 23.40 -18.18 -16.19
N SER A 90 23.11 -18.90 -15.11
CA SER A 90 23.96 -19.09 -13.93
C SER A 90 24.20 -17.92 -12.96
N SER A 91 23.65 -18.13 -11.76
CA SER A 91 24.22 -17.81 -10.44
C SER A 91 24.29 -16.35 -9.98
N ASN A 92 23.44 -16.04 -8.98
CA ASN A 92 23.63 -15.02 -7.93
C ASN A 92 23.28 -13.55 -8.19
N PHE A 93 22.32 -13.24 -9.07
CA PHE A 93 21.60 -11.96 -8.95
C PHE A 93 20.51 -12.09 -7.89
N LYS A 94 20.83 -11.69 -6.66
CA LYS A 94 19.88 -11.62 -5.54
C LYS A 94 18.87 -10.52 -5.85
N ASN A 95 17.81 -10.86 -6.59
CA ASN A 95 16.64 -10.01 -6.75
C ASN A 95 16.08 -9.71 -5.36
N ILE A 96 16.44 -8.56 -4.78
CA ILE A 96 15.92 -8.15 -3.47
C ILE A 96 14.48 -7.70 -3.70
N LYS A 97 13.55 -8.61 -3.43
CA LYS A 97 12.11 -8.34 -3.39
C LYS A 97 11.79 -7.88 -1.99
N LEU A 98 11.40 -6.61 -1.86
CA LEU A 98 10.91 -6.09 -0.59
C LEU A 98 9.38 -6.16 -0.61
N SER A 99 8.82 -6.92 0.31
CA SER A 99 7.39 -7.09 0.48
C SER A 99 6.92 -6.35 1.72
N TYR A 100 5.81 -5.62 1.61
CA TYR A 100 5.26 -4.83 2.71
C TYR A 100 3.78 -5.13 2.88
N LEU A 101 3.33 -5.20 4.13
CA LEU A 101 1.93 -5.13 4.49
C LEU A 101 1.62 -3.71 4.96
N ASN A 102 0.78 -3.01 4.21
CA ASN A 102 0.43 -1.62 4.48
C ASN A 102 -1.00 -1.50 4.98
N ILE A 103 -1.17 -0.65 6.00
CA ILE A 103 -2.45 -0.38 6.66
C ILE A 103 -2.64 1.14 6.70
N PRO A 104 -3.13 1.76 5.61
CA PRO A 104 -3.52 3.16 5.61
C PRO A 104 -4.90 3.38 6.25
N ILE A 105 -5.06 4.53 6.89
CA ILE A 105 -6.37 5.04 7.34
C ILE A 105 -6.58 6.38 6.65
N LEU A 106 -7.45 6.43 5.66
CA LEU A 106 -7.63 7.61 4.81
C LEU A 106 -8.90 8.38 5.18
N LEU A 107 -8.79 9.69 5.22
CA LEU A 107 -9.92 10.61 5.22
C LEU A 107 -10.28 10.96 3.77
N ASN A 108 -11.52 10.71 3.40
CA ASN A 108 -12.09 11.06 2.11
C ASN A 108 -12.96 12.31 2.25
N VAL A 109 -12.56 13.40 1.60
CA VAL A 109 -13.35 14.64 1.55
C VAL A 109 -13.93 14.79 0.16
N LYS A 110 -15.26 14.84 0.05
CA LYS A 110 -15.96 14.97 -1.22
C LYS A 110 -15.70 16.35 -1.83
N PHE A 111 -14.95 16.38 -2.92
CA PHE A 111 -14.71 17.59 -3.71
C PHE A 111 -15.78 17.79 -4.78
N SER A 112 -16.24 16.70 -5.41
CA SER A 112 -17.28 16.72 -6.44
C SER A 112 -18.13 15.45 -6.38
N LYS A 113 -19.20 15.35 -7.19
CA LYS A 113 -20.09 14.16 -7.22
C LYS A 113 -19.30 12.85 -7.36
N ASN A 114 -18.27 12.86 -8.22
CA ASN A 114 -17.46 11.69 -8.55
C ASN A 114 -16.01 11.78 -8.06
N VAL A 115 -15.60 12.84 -7.35
CA VAL A 115 -14.20 13.05 -6.95
C VAL A 115 -14.10 13.25 -5.45
N ASP A 116 -13.27 12.45 -4.79
CA ASP A 116 -12.93 12.58 -3.38
C ASP A 116 -11.43 12.90 -3.25
N PHE A 117 -11.09 13.86 -2.39
CA PHE A 117 -9.73 14.07 -1.92
C PHE A 117 -9.43 13.06 -0.81
N GLN A 118 -8.24 12.47 -0.83
CA GLN A 118 -7.82 11.45 0.13
C GLN A 118 -6.61 11.96 0.90
N LEU A 119 -6.65 11.88 2.23
CA LEU A 119 -5.51 12.22 3.09
C LEU A 119 -5.49 11.32 4.30
N GLY A 120 -4.35 10.74 4.66
CA GLY A 120 -4.28 10.05 5.95
C GLY A 120 -2.95 9.34 6.22
N PRO A 121 -2.75 8.93 7.48
CA PRO A 121 -1.58 8.17 7.88
C PRO A 121 -1.61 6.76 7.29
N GLN A 122 -0.42 6.18 7.17
CA GLN A 122 -0.20 4.79 6.82
C GLN A 122 0.91 4.20 7.64
N TYR A 123 0.66 2.98 8.10
CA TYR A 123 1.64 2.14 8.75
C TYR A 123 2.01 0.99 7.81
N GLY A 124 3.30 0.84 7.52
CA GLY A 124 3.85 -0.25 6.71
C GLY A 124 4.66 -1.20 7.56
N ILE A 125 4.50 -2.50 7.34
CA ILE A 125 5.27 -3.56 7.99
C ILE A 125 6.07 -4.28 6.91
N LEU A 126 7.40 -4.29 7.01
CA LEU A 126 8.24 -5.07 6.12
C LEU A 126 8.07 -6.57 6.41
N VAL A 127 7.73 -7.34 5.38
CA VAL A 127 7.57 -8.79 5.42
C VAL A 127 8.73 -9.41 4.66
N ASP A 128 9.68 -10.02 5.37
CA ASP A 128 10.79 -10.73 4.74
C ASP A 128 10.37 -12.17 4.37
N GLN A 129 10.56 -12.54 3.09
CA GLN A 129 10.18 -13.86 2.56
C GLN A 129 11.08 -15.00 3.05
N ASN A 130 12.27 -14.70 3.58
CA ASN A 130 13.25 -15.75 3.93
C ASN A 130 13.14 -16.29 5.36
N ASN A 131 12.28 -15.75 6.23
CA ASN A 131 12.12 -16.23 7.61
C ASN A 131 10.74 -15.92 8.20
N ILE A 132 9.69 -16.44 7.57
CA ILE A 132 8.28 -16.24 7.97
C ILE A 132 8.00 -16.72 9.41
N LEU A 133 8.77 -17.69 9.96
CA LEU A 133 8.50 -18.29 11.27
C LEU A 133 9.28 -17.70 12.46
N SER A 134 10.36 -16.93 12.23
CA SER A 134 11.28 -16.52 13.31
C SER A 134 11.18 -15.04 13.70
N SER A 135 10.52 -14.21 12.88
CA SER A 135 10.65 -12.74 12.96
C SER A 135 9.40 -12.00 13.45
N GLY A 136 8.43 -12.69 14.07
CA GLY A 136 7.20 -12.07 14.58
C GLY A 136 7.42 -10.99 15.65
N LYS A 137 8.58 -10.98 16.33
CA LYS A 137 8.96 -9.96 17.32
C LYS A 137 9.79 -8.80 16.76
N GLU A 138 10.50 -9.01 15.66
CA GLU A 138 11.34 -7.97 15.02
C GLU A 138 10.60 -7.19 13.92
N ALA A 139 9.59 -7.79 13.29
CA ALA A 139 8.73 -7.12 12.30
C ALA A 139 7.95 -5.91 12.87
N PHE A 140 7.73 -5.85 14.19
CA PHE A 140 7.15 -4.70 14.88
C PHE A 140 8.16 -3.58 15.18
N LYS A 141 9.47 -3.85 15.11
CA LYS A 141 10.53 -2.85 15.38
C LYS A 141 10.87 -2.02 14.14
N SER A 142 10.56 -2.52 12.94
CA SER A 142 10.86 -1.89 11.65
C SER A 142 9.59 -1.39 10.92
N GLY A 143 8.61 -0.91 11.68
CA GLY A 143 7.40 -0.33 11.10
C GLY A 143 7.68 1.03 10.50
N ASP A 144 7.28 1.22 9.24
CA ASP A 144 7.44 2.48 8.52
C ASP A 144 6.17 3.33 8.63
N PHE A 145 6.32 4.56 9.12
CA PHE A 145 5.23 5.52 9.16
C PHE A 145 5.28 6.44 7.95
N SER A 146 4.15 6.62 7.28
CA SER A 146 4.02 7.47 6.11
C SER A 146 2.70 8.22 6.09
N VAL A 147 2.61 9.27 5.28
CA VAL A 147 1.38 10.02 5.04
C VAL A 147 1.05 9.92 3.56
N ASN A 148 -0.21 9.62 3.27
CA ASN A 148 -0.75 9.60 1.92
C ASN A 148 -1.60 10.84 1.67
N GLY A 149 -1.45 11.45 0.50
CA GLY A 149 -2.34 12.47 -0.03
C GLY A 149 -2.66 12.19 -1.50
N GLY A 150 -3.91 12.35 -1.94
CA GLY A 150 -4.27 12.04 -3.32
C GLY A 150 -5.73 12.27 -3.67
N LEU A 151 -6.13 11.72 -4.81
CA LEU A 151 -7.48 11.83 -5.36
C LEU A 151 -8.07 10.45 -5.64
N GLN A 152 -9.40 10.36 -5.56
CA GLN A 152 -10.18 9.20 -5.96
C GLN A 152 -11.32 9.62 -6.89
N LEU A 153 -11.35 9.05 -8.09
CA LEU A 153 -12.48 9.14 -9.00
C LEU A 153 -13.41 7.93 -8.77
N LYS A 154 -14.70 8.19 -8.66
CA LYS A 154 -15.76 7.18 -8.45
C LYS A 154 -16.61 7.09 -9.69
N VAL A 155 -16.53 5.96 -10.38
CA VAL A 155 -17.35 5.66 -11.57
C VAL A 155 -18.16 4.41 -11.27
N SER A 156 -19.43 4.60 -10.88
CA SER A 156 -20.30 3.50 -10.42
C SER A 156 -19.64 2.70 -9.28
N LYS A 157 -19.33 1.42 -9.49
CA LYS A 157 -18.60 0.54 -8.55
C LYS A 157 -17.09 0.68 -8.63
N PHE A 158 -16.56 1.26 -9.70
CA PHE A 158 -15.13 1.43 -9.89
C PHE A 158 -14.62 2.65 -9.14
N ARG A 159 -13.39 2.53 -8.66
CA ARG A 159 -12.61 3.56 -7.98
C ARG A 159 -11.28 3.67 -8.71
N ILE A 160 -10.96 4.82 -9.26
CA ILE A 160 -9.65 5.09 -9.84
C ILE A 160 -8.94 6.03 -8.87
N TYR A 161 -7.74 5.70 -8.42
CA TYR A 161 -7.02 6.55 -7.48
C TYR A 161 -5.59 6.82 -7.92
N GLY A 162 -5.15 8.04 -7.62
CA GLY A 162 -3.76 8.45 -7.67
C GLY A 162 -3.40 9.06 -6.31
N ARG A 163 -2.35 8.55 -5.68
CA ARG A 163 -1.90 8.97 -4.35
C ARG A 163 -0.41 9.21 -4.34
N TYR A 164 0.00 10.15 -3.52
CA TYR A 164 1.37 10.45 -3.20
C TYR A 164 1.63 10.05 -1.76
N ASN A 165 2.57 9.14 -1.55
CA ASN A 165 3.00 8.67 -0.25
C ASN A 165 4.32 9.33 0.11
N ILE A 166 4.39 9.89 1.32
CA ILE A 166 5.59 10.50 1.88
C ILE A 166 5.96 9.70 3.14
N GLY A 167 7.09 9.02 3.10
CA GLY A 167 7.68 8.34 4.25
C GLY A 167 8.18 9.35 5.29
N LEU A 168 7.78 9.14 6.54
CA LEU A 168 8.19 9.92 7.70
C LEU A 168 9.18 9.15 8.60
N SER A 169 9.30 7.83 8.44
CA SER A 169 10.29 7.02 9.14
C SER A 169 11.71 7.26 8.61
N ASN A 170 12.66 7.44 9.53
CA ASN A 170 14.08 7.47 9.21
C ASN A 170 14.59 6.03 9.10
N LEU A 171 15.18 5.67 7.96
CA LEU A 171 15.77 4.35 7.74
C LEU A 171 17.19 4.23 8.34
N ASN A 172 17.69 5.23 9.08
CA ASN A 172 19.01 5.20 9.72
C ASN A 172 18.97 5.75 11.15
N ASP A 173 19.39 4.92 12.08
CA ASP A 173 19.66 5.25 13.48
C ASP A 173 21.18 5.48 13.61
N ALA A 174 21.69 6.60 13.08
CA ALA A 174 23.07 7.05 13.28
C ALA A 174 23.25 8.50 12.80
N THR A 175 23.33 9.42 13.76
CA THR A 175 24.23 10.57 13.78
C THR A 175 24.62 11.21 12.43
N ASN A 176 23.66 11.70 11.63
CA ASN A 176 23.94 12.82 10.71
C ASN A 176 22.67 13.44 10.11
N THR A 177 22.73 14.75 9.93
CA THR A 177 21.63 15.68 9.61
C THR A 177 21.24 15.64 8.13
N GLU A 178 20.82 14.49 7.60
CA GLU A 178 20.17 14.43 6.28
C GLU A 178 18.94 13.53 6.35
N LYS A 179 17.76 14.15 6.27
CA LYS A 179 16.46 13.45 6.33
C LYS A 179 16.15 12.85 4.95
N TRP A 180 16.57 11.61 4.71
CA TRP A 180 16.21 10.88 3.50
C TRP A 180 14.71 10.53 3.55
N LYS A 181 13.88 11.31 2.85
CA LYS A 181 12.43 11.07 2.75
C LYS A 181 12.14 10.16 1.57
N SER A 182 11.54 9.00 1.84
CA SER A 182 11.00 8.13 0.80
C SER A 182 9.74 8.75 0.19
N GLN A 183 9.66 8.79 -1.13
CA GLN A 183 8.50 9.31 -1.85
C GLN A 183 8.01 8.25 -2.83
N ALA A 184 6.70 7.99 -2.84
CA ALA A 184 6.11 7.04 -3.78
C ALA A 184 4.83 7.59 -4.39
N ILE A 185 4.63 7.29 -5.66
CA ILE A 185 3.38 7.56 -6.38
C ILE A 185 2.65 6.23 -6.53
N HIS A 186 1.45 6.15 -5.99
CA HIS A 186 0.59 4.97 -6.09
C HIS A 186 -0.55 5.27 -7.05
N VAL A 187 -0.71 4.43 -8.07
CA VAL A 187 -1.83 4.53 -9.02
C VAL A 187 -2.52 3.18 -9.08
N GLY A 188 -3.86 3.18 -9.03
CA GLY A 188 -4.58 1.92 -9.06
C GLY A 188 -6.06 2.03 -9.30
N LEU A 189 -6.66 0.85 -9.37
CA LEU A 189 -8.08 0.61 -9.59
C LEU A 189 -8.63 -0.15 -8.38
N GLY A 190 -9.83 0.23 -7.97
CA GLY A 190 -10.61 -0.45 -6.96
C GLY A 190 -12.00 -0.79 -7.48
N TYR A 191 -12.57 -1.84 -6.94
CA TYR A 191 -13.93 -2.29 -7.22
C TYR A 191 -14.69 -2.43 -5.91
N ALA A 192 -15.72 -1.61 -5.72
CA ALA A 192 -16.63 -1.67 -4.57
C ALA A 192 -17.79 -2.62 -4.86
N PHE A 193 -17.99 -3.61 -4.00
CA PHE A 193 -19.04 -4.63 -4.16
C PHE A 193 -20.42 -4.08 -3.83
N PHE A 194 -20.50 -3.30 -2.76
CA PHE A 194 -21.67 -2.61 -2.22
C PHE A 194 -21.28 -1.19 -1.84
#